data_AF-A0A316JDB5-F1
#
_entry.id   AF-A0A316JDB5-F1
#
_cell.length_a   1.000
_cell.length_b   1.000
_cell.length_c   1.000
_cell.angle_alpha   90.00
_cell.angle_beta   90.00
_cell.angle_gamma   90.00
#
_symmetry.space_group_name_H-M   'P 1'
#
loop_
_entity.id
_entity.type
_entity.pdbx_description
1 polymer ?
#
loop_
_entity_poly.entity_id
_entity_poly.type
_entity_poly.pdbx_seq_one_letter_code
_entity_poly.pdbx_strand_id
1 'polypeptide(L)'
;MSNLSQLIEIAEKAIEVNRHEREVRFYSDALGASYDDFKEARGIDRIERGTPEWAEMMEITKPDYIKQEDAKRLARNARRRLETAIRRYEGEDV
;
A
#
# COMPACT_ATOMS: atom_id res chain seq x y z
N MET A 1 4.28 1.36 -31.89
CA MET A 1 4.80 2.37 -30.95
C MET A 1 6.29 2.56 -31.24
N SER A 2 6.82 3.77 -31.12
CA SER A 2 8.27 3.99 -31.21
C SER A 2 8.94 3.59 -29.89
N ASN A 3 10.24 3.26 -29.92
CA ASN A 3 11.01 2.98 -28.70
C ASN A 3 10.92 4.12 -27.68
N LEU A 4 10.90 5.38 -28.15
CA LEU A 4 10.72 6.54 -27.28
C LEU A 4 9.36 6.53 -26.58
N SER A 5 8.27 6.19 -27.28
CA SER A 5 6.95 6.11 -26.66
C SER A 5 6.85 5.01 -25.59
N GLN A 6 7.52 3.87 -25.79
CA GLN A 6 7.57 2.79 -24.79
C GLN A 6 8.40 3.19 -23.56
N LEU A 7 9.52 3.90 -23.76
CA LEU A 7 10.32 4.44 -22.65
C LEU A 7 9.53 5.46 -21.81
N ILE A 8 8.72 6.31 -22.46
CA ILE A 8 7.82 7.25 -21.76
C ILE A 8 6.76 6.49 -20.97
N GLU A 9 6.13 5.44 -21.55
CA GLU A 9 5.17 4.59 -20.84
C GLU A 9 5.80 3.98 -19.57
N ILE A 10 7.03 3.44 -19.67
CA ILE A 10 7.77 2.91 -18.52
C ILE A 10 8.00 3.98 -17.45
N ALA A 11 8.43 5.18 -17.85
CA ALA A 11 8.67 6.28 -16.92
C ALA A 11 7.39 6.69 -16.17
N GLU A 12 6.26 6.78 -16.87
CA GLU A 12 4.95 7.07 -16.27
C GLU A 12 4.55 5.98 -15.26
N LYS A 13 4.72 4.70 -15.60
CA LYS A 13 4.43 3.59 -14.69
C LYS A 13 5.38 3.54 -13.49
N ALA A 14 6.65 3.91 -13.66
CA ALA A 14 7.59 4.01 -12.55
C ALA A 14 7.19 5.11 -11.55
N ILE A 15 6.74 6.26 -12.05
CA ILE A 15 6.21 7.35 -11.21
C ILE A 15 4.93 6.90 -10.50
N GLU A 16 4.05 6.16 -11.17
CA GLU A 16 2.84 5.58 -10.59
C GLU A 16 3.18 4.62 -9.43
N VAL A 17 4.15 3.72 -9.62
CA VAL A 17 4.63 2.81 -8.56
C VAL A 17 5.14 3.60 -7.35
N ASN A 18 6.04 4.56 -7.58
CA ASN A 18 6.61 5.37 -6.48
C ASN A 18 5.52 6.11 -5.69
N ARG A 19 4.49 6.63 -6.38
CA ARG A 19 3.34 7.28 -5.73
C ARG A 19 2.60 6.32 -4.81
N HIS A 20 2.21 5.15 -5.31
CA HIS A 20 1.48 4.18 -4.49
C HIS A 20 2.33 3.59 -3.36
N GLU A 21 3.64 3.44 -3.54
CA GLU A 21 4.54 3.04 -2.44
C GLU A 21 4.64 4.10 -1.34
N ARG A 22 4.56 5.39 -1.70
CA ARG A 22 4.45 6.47 -0.70
C ARG A 22 3.11 6.43 0.03
N GLU A 23 2.01 6.15 -0.67
CA GLU A 23 0.69 5.97 -0.06
C GLU A 23 0.68 4.78 0.90
N VAL A 24 1.29 3.64 0.53
CA VAL A 24 1.42 2.48 1.43
C VAL A 24 2.14 2.85 2.71
N ARG A 25 3.24 3.60 2.64
CA ARG A 25 3.95 4.09 3.83
C ARG A 25 3.04 4.99 4.67
N PHE A 26 2.45 6.00 4.04
CA PHE A 26 1.56 6.94 4.71
C PHE A 26 0.42 6.25 5.48
N TYR A 27 -0.29 5.31 4.84
CA TYR A 27 -1.39 4.60 5.51
C TYR A 27 -0.92 3.55 6.52
N SER A 28 0.31 3.04 6.38
CA SER A 28 0.90 2.18 7.41
C SER A 28 1.23 2.97 8.67
N ASP A 29 1.79 4.17 8.52
CA ASP A 29 2.08 5.08 9.62
C ASP A 29 0.78 5.54 10.29
N ALA A 30 -0.25 5.89 9.50
CA ALA A 30 -1.56 6.28 10.01
C ALA A 30 -2.26 5.15 10.80
N LEU A 31 -2.20 3.91 10.31
CA LEU A 31 -2.74 2.76 11.04
C LEU A 31 -1.96 2.50 12.34
N GLY A 32 -0.62 2.62 12.30
CA GLY A 32 0.22 2.52 13.49
C GLY A 32 -0.16 3.56 14.55
N ALA A 33 -0.30 4.82 14.15
CA ALA A 33 -0.75 5.90 15.02
C ALA A 33 -2.14 5.62 15.62
N SER A 34 -3.07 5.08 14.82
CA SER A 34 -4.41 4.74 15.32
C SER A 34 -4.39 3.61 16.37
N TYR A 35 -3.48 2.65 16.25
CA TYR A 35 -3.26 1.64 17.28
C TYR A 35 -2.66 2.24 18.55
N ASP A 36 -1.73 3.18 18.41
CA ASP A 36 -1.11 3.88 19.54
C ASP A 36 -2.13 4.76 20.28
N ASP A 37 -2.93 5.54 19.55
CA ASP A 37 -4.03 6.34 20.12
C ASP A 37 -5.05 5.48 20.87
N PHE A 38 -5.41 4.31 20.31
CA PHE A 38 -6.34 3.38 20.97
C PHE A 38 -5.78 2.88 22.31
N LYS A 39 -4.49 2.50 22.33
CA LYS A 39 -3.79 2.01 23.52
C LYS A 39 -3.65 3.11 24.57
N GLU A 40 -3.25 4.31 24.17
CA GLU A 40 -3.09 5.46 25.05
C GLU A 40 -4.42 5.83 25.72
N ALA A 41 -5.51 5.91 24.94
CA ALA A 41 -6.83 6.24 25.44
C ALA A 41 -7.38 5.24 26.49
N ARG A 42 -6.86 4.01 26.51
CA ARG A 42 -7.27 2.93 27.44
C ARG A 42 -6.21 2.61 28.51
N GLY A 43 -5.05 3.26 28.46
CA GLY A 43 -3.93 2.96 29.36
C GLY A 43 -3.39 1.53 29.20
N ILE A 44 -3.45 0.97 27.98
CA ILE A 44 -3.01 -0.40 27.68
C ILE A 44 -1.64 -0.35 27.01
N ASP A 45 -0.65 -1.03 27.61
CA ASP A 45 0.71 -1.10 27.03
C ASP A 45 0.78 -2.07 25.84
N ARG A 46 0.14 -3.24 25.98
CA ARG A 46 0.16 -4.29 24.95
C ARG A 46 -1.20 -4.98 24.84
N ILE A 47 -1.59 -5.25 23.60
CA ILE A 47 -2.80 -6.01 23.25
C ILE A 47 -2.37 -7.31 22.56
N GLU A 48 -2.83 -8.44 23.07
CA GLU A 48 -2.59 -9.75 22.46
C GLU A 48 -3.68 -10.08 21.44
N ARG A 49 -3.29 -10.75 20.35
CA ARG A 49 -4.25 -11.17 19.32
C ARG A 49 -5.26 -12.17 19.90
N GLY A 50 -6.52 -12.03 19.50
CA GLY A 50 -7.60 -12.91 19.95
C GLY A 50 -8.26 -12.50 21.28
N THR A 51 -7.77 -11.42 21.91
CA THR A 51 -8.43 -10.82 23.08
C THR A 51 -9.63 -9.94 22.67
N PRO A 52 -10.59 -9.67 23.57
CA PRO A 52 -11.66 -8.70 23.32
C PRO A 52 -11.14 -7.31 22.94
N GLU A 53 -10.06 -6.86 23.58
CA GLU A 53 -9.41 -5.56 23.33
C GLU A 53 -8.81 -5.50 21.92
N TRP A 54 -8.28 -6.63 21.43
CA TRP A 54 -7.84 -6.75 20.04
C TRP A 54 -9.00 -6.60 19.06
N ALA A 55 -10.13 -7.26 19.32
CA ALA A 55 -11.31 -7.15 18.46
C ALA A 55 -11.86 -5.71 18.44
N GLU A 56 -11.89 -5.04 19.59
CA GLU A 56 -12.32 -3.64 19.72
C GLU A 56 -11.39 -2.70 18.95
N MET A 57 -10.06 -2.84 19.14
CA MET A 57 -9.06 -2.06 18.42
C MET A 57 -9.24 -2.22 16.91
N MET A 58 -9.35 -3.46 16.42
CA MET A 58 -9.50 -3.74 15.00
C MET A 58 -10.78 -3.15 14.40
N GLU A 59 -11.90 -3.11 15.15
CA GLU A 59 -13.13 -2.50 14.64
C GLU A 59 -13.03 -0.97 14.59
N ILE A 60 -12.38 -0.34 15.58
CA ILE A 60 -12.18 1.11 15.62
C ILE A 60 -11.21 1.58 14.53
N THR A 61 -10.09 0.89 14.36
CA THR A 61 -9.07 1.26 13.36
C THR A 61 -9.34 0.66 11.97
N LYS A 62 -10.49 0.01 11.79
CA LYS A 62 -10.92 -0.61 10.53
C LYS A 62 -10.86 0.32 9.33
N PRO A 63 -11.26 1.61 9.42
CA PRO A 63 -11.15 2.52 8.28
C PRO A 63 -9.70 2.68 7.80
N ASP A 64 -8.74 2.79 8.71
CA ASP A 64 -7.32 2.96 8.35
C ASP A 64 -6.69 1.67 7.87
N TYR A 65 -7.12 0.53 8.44
CA TYR A 65 -6.77 -0.79 7.92
C TYR A 65 -7.22 -0.97 6.46
N ILE A 66 -8.46 -0.60 6.13
CA ILE A 66 -8.99 -0.68 4.77
C ILE A 66 -8.18 0.20 3.82
N LYS A 67 -7.88 1.45 4.20
CA LYS A 67 -7.05 2.35 3.39
C LYS A 67 -5.65 1.77 3.14
N GLN A 68 -5.03 1.17 4.16
CA GLN A 68 -3.73 0.53 4.02
C GLN A 68 -3.78 -0.65 3.05
N GLU A 69 -4.77 -1.52 3.16
CA GLU A 69 -4.94 -2.67 2.27
C GLU A 69 -5.23 -2.25 0.82
N ASP A 70 -6.05 -1.22 0.62
CA ASP A 70 -6.30 -0.65 -0.70
C ASP A 70 -5.03 -0.05 -1.31
N ALA A 71 -4.23 0.68 -0.54
CA ALA A 71 -2.96 1.22 -1.00
C ALA A 71 -1.98 0.09 -1.40
N LYS A 72 -1.89 -0.98 -0.61
CA LYS A 72 -1.06 -2.16 -0.95
C LYS A 72 -1.53 -2.81 -2.26
N ARG A 73 -2.84 -2.93 -2.45
CA ARG A 73 -3.44 -3.48 -3.68
C ARG A 73 -3.12 -2.62 -4.89
N LEU A 74 -3.25 -1.29 -4.78
CA LEU A 74 -2.91 -0.35 -5.84
C LEU A 74 -1.41 -0.40 -6.18
N ALA A 75 -0.54 -0.41 -5.18
CA ALA A 75 0.91 -0.54 -5.37
C ALA A 75 1.27 -1.85 -6.08
N ARG A 76 0.66 -2.98 -5.70
CA ARG A 76 0.87 -4.27 -6.37
C ARG A 76 0.46 -4.22 -7.84
N ASN A 77 -0.70 -3.63 -8.13
CA ASN A 77 -1.20 -3.52 -9.50
C ASN A 77 -0.33 -2.58 -10.34
N ALA A 78 0.17 -1.48 -9.78
CA ALA A 78 1.10 -0.58 -10.44
C ALA A 78 2.42 -1.27 -10.77
N ARG A 79 2.99 -2.07 -9.85
CA ARG A 79 4.20 -2.87 -10.11
C ARG A 79 4.00 -3.84 -11.27
N ARG A 80 2.87 -4.55 -11.30
CA ARG A 80 2.53 -5.46 -12.40
C ARG A 80 2.47 -4.73 -13.73
N ARG A 81 1.82 -3.55 -13.78
CA ARG A 81 1.76 -2.73 -15.00
C ARG A 81 3.15 -2.28 -15.47
N LEU A 82 4.01 -1.86 -14.54
CA LEU A 82 5.39 -1.49 -14.86
C LEU A 82 6.18 -2.67 -15.42
N GLU A 83 6.11 -3.82 -14.76
CA GLU A 83 6.77 -5.06 -15.19
C GLU A 83 6.32 -5.46 -16.61
N THR A 84 5.01 -5.42 -16.87
CA THR A 84 4.47 -5.67 -18.21
C THR A 84 5.00 -4.68 -19.26
N ALA A 85 5.12 -3.39 -18.93
CA ALA A 85 5.64 -2.38 -19.85
C ALA A 85 7.13 -2.60 -20.15
N ILE A 86 7.92 -2.99 -19.15
CA ILE A 86 9.34 -3.32 -19.29
C ILE A 86 9.51 -4.55 -20.19
N ARG A 87 8.79 -5.65 -19.92
CA ARG A 87 8.84 -6.87 -20.75
C ARG A 87 8.54 -6.59 -22.22
N ARG A 88 7.49 -5.80 -22.47
CA ARG A 88 7.12 -5.36 -23.83
C ARG A 88 8.24 -4.59 -24.52
N TYR A 89 8.95 -3.74 -23.80
CA TYR A 89 10.06 -2.95 -24.33
C TYR A 89 11.30 -3.81 -24.61
N GLU A 90 11.54 -4.82 -23.77
CA GLU A 90 12.62 -5.80 -23.94
C GLU A 90 12.36 -6.79 -25.07
N GLY A 91 11.13 -6.82 -25.61
CA GLY A 91 10.72 -7.74 -26.68
C GLY A 91 10.37 -9.14 -26.16
N GLU A 92 10.11 -9.28 -24.86
CA GLU A 92 9.51 -10.50 -24.30
C GLU A 92 8.04 -10.58 -24.73
N ASP A 93 7.58 -11.75 -25.17
CA ASP A 93 6.17 -11.98 -25.47
C ASP A 93 5.34 -11.75 -24.19
N VAL A 94 4.40 -10.79 -24.27
CA VAL A 94 3.54 -10.33 -23.15
C VAL A 94 2.22 -11.08 -23.09
#